data_AF-A0A7V9AR11-F1
#
_entry.id   AF-A0A7V9AR11-F1
#
_cell.length_a   1.000
_cell.length_b   1.000
_cell.length_c   1.000
_cell.angle_alpha   90.00
_cell.angle_beta   90.00
_cell.angle_gamma   90.00
#
_symmetry.space_group_name_H-M   'P 1'
#
loop_
_entity.id
_entity.type
_entity.pdbx_description
1 polymer ?
#
loop_
_entity_poly.entity_id
_entity_poly.type
_entity_poly.pdbx_seq_one_letter_code
_entity_poly.pdbx_strand_id
1 'polypeptide(L)' 'MKLHRVPSPSRDDWNRFVTAQPGATICQAYEWGEIRRTHGWEPHYLALERGGEWVAAALI' A
#
# COMPACT_ATOMS: atom_id res chain seq x y z
N MET A 1 -20.91 5.28 -6.95
CA MET A 1 -20.07 4.06 -6.99
C MET A 1 -19.29 3.97 -5.69
N LYS A 2 -19.29 2.82 -5.02
CA LYS A 2 -18.79 2.66 -3.63
C LYS A 2 -17.29 2.31 -3.63
N LEU A 3 -16.58 2.73 -2.57
CA LEU A 3 -15.20 2.32 -2.32
C LEU A 3 -15.17 0.98 -1.58
N HIS A 4 -14.24 0.11 -1.97
CA HIS A 4 -14.00 -1.18 -1.32
C HIS A 4 -12.55 -1.27 -0.85
N ARG A 5 -12.30 -2.01 0.23
CA ARG A 5 -10.94 -2.33 0.65
C ARG A 5 -10.42 -3.47 -0.20
N VAL A 6 -9.19 -3.35 -0.69
CA VAL A 6 -8.49 -4.46 -1.36
C VAL A 6 -8.10 -5.50 -0.30
N PRO A 7 -8.54 -6.75 -0.44
CA PRO A 7 -8.14 -7.81 0.50
C PRO A 7 -6.70 -8.22 0.21
N SER A 8 -5.85 -8.20 1.25
CA SER A 8 -4.47 -8.70 1.24
C SER A 8 -3.66 -8.31 -0.01
N PRO A 9 -3.29 -7.03 -0.16
CA PRO A 9 -2.54 -6.58 -1.32
C PRO A 9 -1.20 -7.30 -1.44
N SER A 10 -0.85 -7.76 -2.65
CA SER A 10 0.46 -8.36 -2.90
C SER A 10 1.56 -7.28 -2.86
N ARG A 11 2.81 -7.69 -2.60
CA ARG A 11 3.98 -6.80 -2.66
C ARG A 11 4.11 -6.10 -4.02
N ASP A 12 3.90 -6.85 -5.11
CA ASP A 12 4.10 -6.34 -6.46
C ASP A 12 2.99 -5.36 -6.86
N ASP A 13 1.74 -5.66 -6.54
CA ASP A 13 0.63 -4.74 -6.79
C ASP A 13 0.73 -3.47 -5.94
N TRP A 14 1.16 -3.63 -4.69
CA TRP A 14 1.43 -2.50 -3.79
C TRP A 14 2.49 -1.58 -4.36
N ASN A 15 3.68 -2.12 -4.66
CA ASN A 15 4.80 -1.33 -5.16
C ASN A 15 4.48 -0.71 -6.54
N ARG A 16 3.79 -1.45 -7.43
CA ARG A 16 3.31 -0.88 -8.70
C ARG A 16 2.41 0.34 -8.46
N PHE A 17 1.47 0.26 -7.53
CA PHE A 17 0.56 1.36 -7.25
C PHE A 17 1.25 2.56 -6.59
N VAL A 18 1.98 2.35 -5.48
CA VAL A 18 2.54 3.47 -4.70
C VAL A 18 3.66 4.20 -5.44
N THR A 19 4.44 3.50 -6.28
CA THR A 19 5.52 4.13 -7.06
C THR A 19 5.01 4.94 -8.25
N ALA A 20 3.79 4.66 -8.71
CA ALA A 20 3.16 5.41 -9.79
C ALA A 20 2.53 6.75 -9.32
N GLN A 21 2.46 7.01 -8.01
CA GLN A 21 1.79 8.21 -7.49
C GLN A 21 2.71 9.44 -7.53
N PRO A 22 2.15 10.64 -7.82
CA PRO A 22 2.87 11.89 -7.61
C PRO A 22 3.28 12.03 -6.14
N GLY A 23 4.58 12.27 -5.89
CA GLY A 23 5.10 12.36 -4.53
C GLY A 23 5.30 11.01 -3.84
N ALA A 24 5.41 9.92 -4.61
CA ALA A 24 5.81 8.61 -4.08
C ALA A 24 7.03 8.74 -3.15
N THR A 25 6.94 8.17 -1.96
CA THR A 25 8.01 8.18 -0.97
C THR A 25 8.45 6.76 -0.65
N ILE A 26 9.74 6.59 -0.32
CA ILE A 26 10.27 5.31 0.15
C ILE A 26 9.52 4.80 1.39
N CYS A 27 8.99 5.71 2.22
CA CYS A 27 8.23 5.37 3.42
C CYS A 27 6.89 4.67 3.13
N GLN A 28 6.44 4.64 1.88
CA GLN A 28 5.24 3.93 1.45
C GLN A 28 5.55 2.66 0.66
N ALA A 29 6.82 2.35 0.37
CA ALA A 29 7.22 1.10 -0.27
C ALA A 29 6.97 -0.10 0.65
N TYR A 30 6.69 -1.26 0.07
CA TYR A 30 6.47 -2.50 0.83
C TYR A 30 7.66 -2.83 1.73
N GLU A 31 8.87 -2.67 1.19
CA GLU A 31 10.13 -2.94 1.88
C GLU A 31 10.32 -2.06 3.12
N TRP A 32 9.79 -0.84 3.12
CA TRP A 32 9.85 0.02 4.29
C TRP A 32 9.02 -0.54 5.45
N GLY A 33 7.87 -1.14 5.15
CA GLY A 33 7.09 -1.89 6.14
C GLY A 33 7.89 -3.06 6.70
N GLU A 34 8.57 -3.84 5.86
CA GLU A 34 9.40 -4.96 6.33
C GLU A 34 10.58 -4.50 7.18
N ILE A 35 11.21 -3.36 6.85
CA ILE A 35 12.22 -2.72 7.72
C ILE A 35 11.59 -2.29 9.05
N ARG A 36 10.42 -1.65 9.04
CA ARG A 36 9.73 -1.26 10.29
C ARG A 36 9.35 -2.48 11.14
N ARG A 37 9.01 -3.60 10.52
CA ARG A 37 8.74 -4.87 11.19
C ARG A 37 9.93 -5.36 12.00
N THR A 38 11.16 -5.23 11.47
CA THR A 38 12.38 -5.59 12.23
C THR A 38 12.62 -4.69 13.46
N HIS A 39 11.95 -3.53 13.51
CA HIS A 39 11.98 -2.58 14.62
C HIS A 39 10.72 -2.68 15.51
N GLY A 40 9.99 -3.79 15.45
CA GLY A 40 8.86 -4.07 16.34
C GLY A 40 7.52 -3.45 15.92
N TRP A 41 7.44 -2.85 14.72
CA TRP A 41 6.17 -2.37 14.19
C TRP A 41 5.37 -3.51 13.56
N GLU A 42 4.05 -3.34 13.50
CA GLU A 42 3.17 -4.16 12.67
C GLU A 42 2.67 -3.33 11.48
N PRO A 43 3.31 -3.44 10.30
CA PRO A 43 2.89 -2.75 9.09
C PRO A 43 1.47 -3.14 8.66
N HIS A 44 0.60 -2.16 8.47
CA HIS A 44 -0.69 -2.38 7.81
C HIS A 44 -0.71 -1.74 6.42
N TYR A 45 -0.85 -2.60 5.41
CA TYR A 45 -0.98 -2.20 4.01
C TYR A 45 -2.46 -2.01 3.67
N LEU A 46 -2.92 -0.76 3.68
CA LEU A 46 -4.30 -0.41 3.37
C LEU A 46 -4.40 0.08 1.92
N ALA A 47 -5.19 -0.61 1.10
CA ALA A 47 -5.51 -0.17 -0.26
C ALA A 47 -7.03 -0.11 -0.46
N LEU A 48 -7.47 0.88 -1.23
CA LEU A 48 -8.86 1.10 -1.61
C LEU A 48 -9.01 0.99 -3.11
N GLU A 49 -10.08 0.34 -3.55
CA GLU A 49 -10.45 0.21 -4.96
C GLU A 49 -11.85 0.77 -5.24
N ARG A 50 -12.04 1.15 -6.51
CA ARG A 50 -13.32 1.56 -7.07
C ARG A 50 -13.45 0.91 -8.44
N GLY A 51 -14.31 -0.10 -8.53
CA GLY A 51 -14.54 -0.82 -9.79
C GLY A 51 -13.35 -1.66 -10.24
N GLY A 52 -12.61 -2.25 -9.29
CA GLY A 52 -11.41 -3.05 -9.56
C GLY A 52 -10.13 -2.24 -9.76
N GLU A 53 -10.20 -0.91 -9.83
CA GLU A 53 -9.03 -0.05 -9.90
C GLU A 53 -8.68 0.50 -8.52
N TRP A 54 -7.41 0.40 -8.14
CA TRP A 54 -6.92 1.02 -6.91
C TRP A 54 -6.95 2.54 -7.05
N VAL A 55 -7.41 3.22 -6.01
CA VAL A 55 -7.55 4.69 -5.98
C VAL A 55 -6.82 5.34 -4.81
N ALA A 56 -6.39 4.56 -3.82
CA ALA A 56 -5.58 5.02 -2.69
C ALA A 56 -4.85 3.85 -2.05
N ALA A 57 -3.68 4.13 -1.47
CA ALA A 57 -2.93 3.20 -0.64
C ALA A 57 -2.19 3.95 0.48
N ALA A 58 -2.07 3.34 1.65
CA ALA A 58 -1.29 3.86 2.77
C ALA A 58 -0.71 2.72 3.62
N LEU A 59 0.60 2.73 3.80
CA LEU A 59 1.30 1.97 4.83
C LEU A 59 1.24 2.79 6.12
N ILE A 60 0.65 2.19 7.15
CA ILE A 60 0.61 2.73 8.52
C ILE A 60 1.36 1.80 9.48
#